data_AF-A0A7J9Y1L5-F1
#
_entry.id   AF-A0A7J9Y1L5-F1
#
_cell.length_a   1.000
_cell.length_b   1.000
_cell.length_c   1.000
_cell.angle_alpha   90.00
_cell.angle_beta   90.00
_cell.angle_gamma   90.00
#
_symmetry.space_group_name_H-M   'P 1'
#
loop_
_entity.id
_entity.type
_entity.pdbx_description
1 polymer ?
#
loop_
_entity_poly.entity_id
_entity_poly.type
_entity_poly.pdbx_seq_one_letter_code
_entity_poly.pdbx_strand_id
1 'polypeptide(L)'
;MRSARIMASEPHTGESCEVDLLKEALQQPAAMLRVGPVVHLDDAIGMKTRALADRGFPRDLIDVAAAADLYGIRDMERLASRQSDEFFVTALATRLEASELMPDRAFEAYGLGADEIARLRRFAFDWLEDIKQRRVEDGDIDGGMDPYVDLGPD
;
A
#
# COMPACT_ATOMS: atom_id res chain seq x y z
N MET A 1 9.35 13.90 -1.28
CA MET A 1 8.61 14.07 -0.01
C MET A 1 9.50 14.82 1.00
N ARG A 2 9.00 15.84 1.72
CA ARG A 2 9.81 16.56 2.74
C ARG A 2 9.40 16.10 4.13
N SER A 3 10.36 15.61 4.91
CA SER A 3 10.14 15.17 6.29
C SER A 3 11.24 15.68 7.21
N ALA A 4 10.92 15.80 8.49
CA ALA A 4 11.86 16.05 9.57
C ALA A 4 11.49 15.16 10.76
N ARG A 5 12.49 14.75 11.54
CA ARG A 5 12.26 14.05 12.81
C ARG A 5 12.67 14.97 13.94
N ILE A 6 11.81 15.07 14.95
CA ILE A 6 12.09 15.79 16.18
C ILE A 6 11.88 14.86 17.38
N MET A 7 12.52 15.18 18.49
CA MET A 7 12.26 14.54 19.78
C MET A 7 11.40 15.49 20.59
N ALA A 8 10.19 15.05 20.97
CA ALA A 8 9.38 15.76 21.94
C ALA A 8 9.70 15.20 23.33
N SER A 9 9.95 16.07 24.30
CA SER A 9 10.23 15.69 25.69
C SER A 9 9.22 16.36 26.61
N GLU A 10 8.63 15.59 27.52
CA GLU A 10 7.78 16.11 28.59
C GLU A 10 8.67 16.53 29.77
N PRO A 11 8.67 17.83 30.16
CA PRO A 11 9.66 18.35 31.11
C PRO A 11 9.55 17.82 32.55
N HIS A 12 8.39 17.32 32.98
CA HIS A 12 8.13 16.94 34.37
C HIS A 12 8.49 15.48 34.68
N THR A 13 8.22 14.59 33.73
CA THR A 13 8.41 13.14 33.77
C THR A 13 9.72 12.75 33.10
N GLY A 14 10.25 13.58 32.19
CA GLY A 14 11.40 13.25 31.35
C GLY A 14 11.08 12.26 30.24
N GLU A 15 9.81 11.90 30.05
CA GLU A 15 9.39 11.04 28.93
C GLU A 15 9.70 11.73 27.60
N SER A 16 10.11 10.95 26.61
CA SER A 16 10.38 11.45 25.28
C SER A 16 9.80 10.55 24.20
N CYS A 17 9.37 11.16 23.10
CA CYS A 17 8.87 10.45 21.94
C CYS A 17 9.41 11.07 20.64
N GLU A 18 9.73 10.20 19.69
CA GLU A 18 10.05 10.63 18.33
C GLU A 18 8.77 11.09 17.63
N VAL A 19 8.83 12.25 16.99
CA VAL A 19 7.76 12.81 16.17
C VAL A 19 8.29 13.02 14.77
N ASP A 20 7.69 12.31 13.82
CA ASP A 20 7.94 12.50 12.39
C ASP A 20 6.99 13.58 11.85
N LEU A 21 7.58 14.68 11.36
CA LEU A 21 6.88 15.75 10.66
C LEU A 21 6.96 15.48 9.16
N LEU A 22 5.80 15.36 8.53
CA LEU A 22 5.67 15.15 7.11
C LEU A 22 4.93 16.32 6.46
N LYS A 23 5.53 16.93 5.43
CA LYS A 23 4.79 17.84 4.55
C LYS A 23 4.05 17.00 3.51
N GLU A 24 2.72 17.00 3.59
CA GLU A 24 1.83 16.33 2.65
C GLU A 24 0.76 17.29 2.11
N ALA A 25 0.33 17.06 0.87
CA ALA A 25 -0.77 17.79 0.25
C ALA A 25 -2.12 17.09 0.54
N LEU A 26 -2.59 17.17 1.79
CA LEU A 26 -3.87 16.57 2.21
C LEU A 26 -5.04 17.16 1.41
N GLN A 27 -5.94 16.28 0.94
CA GLN A 27 -7.07 16.64 0.09
C GLN A 27 -8.33 16.95 0.89
N GLN A 28 -8.42 16.44 2.12
CA GLN A 28 -9.56 16.62 3.00
C GLN A 28 -9.20 17.49 4.22
N PRO A 29 -10.19 18.18 4.81
CA PRO A 29 -10.00 18.80 6.11
C PRO A 29 -9.67 17.74 7.18
N ALA A 30 -8.93 18.14 8.22
CA ALA A 30 -8.63 17.25 9.33
C ALA A 30 -9.93 16.70 9.96
N ALA A 31 -9.96 15.39 10.22
CA ALA A 31 -11.04 14.77 10.97
C ALA A 31 -10.85 15.05 12.47
N MET A 32 -11.94 15.25 13.20
CA MET A 32 -11.89 15.53 14.64
C MET A 32 -12.19 14.26 15.44
N LEU A 33 -11.22 13.82 16.24
CA LEU A 33 -11.38 12.75 17.23
C LEU A 33 -11.20 13.30 18.64
N ARG A 34 -11.47 12.48 19.66
CA ARG A 34 -11.28 12.86 21.09
C ARG A 34 -9.85 13.30 21.41
N VAL A 35 -8.88 12.80 20.64
CA VAL A 35 -7.44 13.14 20.77
C VAL A 35 -7.07 14.43 20.03
N GLY A 36 -8.02 15.06 19.33
CA GLY A 36 -7.80 16.27 18.54
C GLY A 36 -7.93 16.04 17.03
N PRO A 37 -7.44 17.01 16.22
CA PRO A 37 -7.40 16.88 14.76
C PRO A 37 -6.48 15.72 14.34
N VAL A 38 -6.98 14.88 13.44
CA VAL A 38 -6.24 13.79 12.82
C VAL A 38 -6.38 13.86 11.29
N VAL A 39 -5.49 13.17 10.59
CA VAL A 39 -5.59 13.01 9.13
C VAL A 39 -6.93 12.37 8.79
N HIS A 40 -7.62 12.91 7.78
CA HIS A 40 -8.85 12.31 7.27
C HIS A 40 -8.59 10.89 6.75
N LEU A 41 -9.52 9.96 6.94
CA LEU A 41 -9.31 8.56 6.59
C LEU A 41 -8.96 8.39 5.10
N ASP A 42 -9.69 9.03 4.19
CA ASP A 42 -9.39 9.04 2.75
C ASP A 42 -7.93 9.43 2.42
N ASP A 43 -7.40 10.48 3.07
CA ASP A 43 -6.01 10.89 2.87
C ASP A 43 -5.04 9.87 3.47
N ALA A 44 -5.35 9.31 4.64
CA ALA A 44 -4.55 8.27 5.26
C ALA A 44 -4.44 7.02 4.37
N ILE A 45 -5.57 6.55 3.81
CA ILE A 45 -5.60 5.40 2.90
C ILE A 45 -4.85 5.70 1.60
N GLY A 46 -5.05 6.89 1.03
CA GLY A 46 -4.31 7.31 -0.16
C GLY A 46 -2.79 7.32 0.07
N MET A 47 -2.33 7.89 1.18
CA MET A 47 -0.92 7.91 1.56
C MET A 47 -0.34 6.50 1.79
N LYS A 48 -1.08 5.62 2.48
CA LYS A 48 -0.62 4.26 2.77
C LYS A 48 -0.58 3.39 1.52
N THR A 49 -1.57 3.51 0.65
CA THR A 49 -1.61 2.81 -0.64
C THR A 49 -0.49 3.30 -1.56
N ARG A 50 -0.22 4.62 -1.58
CA ARG A 50 0.95 5.18 -2.28
C ARG A 50 2.26 4.63 -1.73
N ALA A 51 2.41 4.56 -0.40
CA ALA A 51 3.61 4.00 0.23
C ALA A 51 3.78 2.50 -0.10
N LEU A 52 2.69 1.73 -0.12
CA LEU A 52 2.70 0.33 -0.52
C LEU A 52 3.22 0.17 -1.96
N ALA A 53 2.73 0.99 -2.91
CA ALA A 53 3.18 0.95 -4.30
C ALA A 53 4.65 1.40 -4.48
N ASP A 54 5.09 2.39 -3.71
CA ASP A 54 6.45 2.93 -3.78
C ASP A 54 7.50 1.93 -3.23
N ARG A 55 7.38 1.60 -1.93
CA ARG A 55 8.42 0.86 -1.19
C ARG A 55 8.03 -0.57 -0.81
N GLY A 56 6.74 -0.88 -0.72
CA GLY A 56 6.24 -2.23 -0.41
C GLY A 56 6.75 -2.82 0.90
N PHE A 57 6.77 -2.07 2.01
CA PHE A 57 7.16 -2.65 3.30
C PHE A 57 6.00 -3.40 3.97
N PRO A 58 6.26 -4.40 4.83
CA PRO A 58 5.21 -5.15 5.53
C PRO A 58 4.15 -4.27 6.20
N ARG A 59 4.58 -3.20 6.89
CA ARG A 59 3.67 -2.23 7.52
C ARG A 59 2.73 -1.54 6.54
N ASP A 60 3.18 -1.26 5.31
CA ASP A 60 2.34 -0.56 4.34
C ASP A 60 1.22 -1.49 3.87
N LEU A 61 1.51 -2.78 3.69
CA LEU A 61 0.50 -3.78 3.37
C LEU A 61 -0.47 -3.99 4.54
N ILE A 62 0.04 -4.08 5.78
CA ILE A 62 -0.79 -4.18 7.00
C ILE A 62 -1.75 -2.98 7.11
N ASP A 63 -1.22 -1.75 6.98
CA ASP A 63 -2.00 -0.53 7.13
C ASP A 63 -3.13 -0.42 6.08
N VAL A 64 -2.87 -0.83 4.84
CA VAL A 64 -3.88 -0.79 3.77
C VAL A 64 -4.91 -1.91 3.95
N ALA A 65 -4.47 -3.12 4.28
CA ALA A 65 -5.36 -4.25 4.51
C ALA A 65 -6.29 -4.04 5.72
N ALA A 66 -5.84 -3.30 6.74
CA ALA A 66 -6.68 -2.91 7.88
C ALA A 66 -7.89 -2.06 7.47
N ALA A 67 -7.88 -1.46 6.28
CA ALA A 67 -8.99 -0.68 5.73
C ALA A 67 -9.86 -1.45 4.74
N ALA A 68 -9.60 -2.74 4.49
CA ALA A 68 -10.29 -3.54 3.49
C ALA A 68 -11.80 -3.72 3.75
N ASP A 69 -12.23 -3.65 5.02
CA ASP A 69 -13.65 -3.71 5.39
C ASP A 69 -14.41 -2.39 5.11
N LEU A 70 -13.69 -1.30 4.88
CA LEU A 70 -14.25 0.04 4.70
C LEU A 70 -14.11 0.56 3.26
N TYR A 71 -13.08 0.13 2.54
CA TYR A 71 -12.77 0.59 1.20
C TYR A 71 -12.55 -0.59 0.25
N GLY A 72 -13.14 -0.51 -0.95
CA GLY A 72 -12.78 -1.42 -2.03
C GLY A 72 -11.39 -1.09 -2.57
N ILE A 73 -10.72 -2.09 -3.15
CA ILE A 73 -9.38 -1.93 -3.75
C ILE A 73 -9.32 -0.80 -4.80
N ARG A 74 -10.40 -0.56 -5.56
CA ARG A 74 -10.47 0.54 -6.53
C ARG A 74 -10.61 1.91 -5.89
N ASP A 75 -11.25 1.99 -4.72
CA ASP A 75 -11.31 3.23 -3.96
C ASP A 75 -9.93 3.56 -3.41
N MET A 76 -9.19 2.57 -2.90
CA MET A 76 -7.81 2.73 -2.44
C MET A 76 -6.89 3.20 -3.57
N GLU A 77 -6.96 2.58 -4.76
CA GLU A 77 -6.21 3.00 -5.96
C GLU A 77 -6.51 4.46 -6.33
N ARG A 78 -7.79 4.84 -6.36
CA ARG A 78 -8.23 6.22 -6.67
C ARG A 78 -7.76 7.23 -5.62
N LEU A 79 -7.78 6.86 -4.35
CA LEU A 79 -7.29 7.72 -3.27
C LEU A 79 -5.78 7.92 -3.37
N ALA A 80 -5.03 6.88 -3.71
CA ALA A 80 -3.59 6.95 -3.93
C ALA A 80 -3.22 7.84 -5.12
N SER A 81 -3.92 7.68 -6.26
CA SER A 81 -3.67 8.45 -7.48
C SER A 81 -3.93 9.95 -7.31
N ARG A 82 -4.79 10.35 -6.36
CA ARG A 82 -5.04 11.77 -6.02
C ARG A 82 -3.90 12.40 -5.21
N GLN A 83 -3.08 11.61 -4.53
CA GLN A 83 -1.98 12.10 -3.69
C GLN A 83 -0.70 12.35 -4.49
N SER A 84 -0.52 11.66 -5.63
CA SER A 84 0.69 11.76 -6.43
C SER A 84 0.47 11.27 -7.85
N ASP A 85 0.94 12.05 -8.82
CA ASP A 85 0.99 11.66 -10.24
C ASP A 85 1.99 10.53 -10.52
N GLU A 86 2.84 10.17 -9.54
CA GLU A 86 3.82 9.07 -9.64
C GLU A 86 3.24 7.73 -9.14
N PHE A 87 1.96 7.68 -8.76
CA PHE A 87 1.29 6.44 -8.40
C PHE A 87 0.87 5.66 -9.64
N PHE A 88 1.42 4.46 -9.81
CA PHE A 88 1.05 3.54 -10.89
C PHE A 88 0.52 2.22 -10.33
N VAL A 89 -0.65 1.78 -10.82
CA VAL A 89 -1.25 0.49 -10.43
C VAL A 89 -0.35 -0.69 -10.79
N THR A 90 0.46 -0.58 -11.85
CA THR A 90 1.47 -1.59 -12.22
C THR A 90 2.60 -1.70 -11.21
N ALA A 91 3.04 -0.58 -10.64
CA ALA A 91 4.01 -0.58 -9.54
C ALA A 91 3.40 -1.23 -8.29
N LEU A 92 2.14 -0.91 -7.97
CA LEU A 92 1.40 -1.57 -6.90
C LEU A 92 1.33 -3.09 -7.11
N ALA A 93 0.96 -3.57 -8.30
CA ALA A 93 0.92 -5.00 -8.63
C ALA A 93 2.27 -5.69 -8.37
N THR A 94 3.37 -5.04 -8.76
CA THR A 94 4.73 -5.55 -8.52
C THR A 94 5.02 -5.69 -7.02
N ARG A 95 4.56 -4.74 -6.20
CA ARG A 95 4.72 -4.79 -4.73
C ARG A 95 3.83 -5.82 -4.06
N LEU A 96 2.60 -6.01 -4.56
CA LEU A 96 1.70 -7.05 -4.08
C LEU A 96 2.27 -8.45 -4.38
N GLU A 97 2.80 -8.67 -5.59
CA GLU A 97 3.46 -9.92 -5.96
C GLU A 97 4.70 -10.18 -5.09
N ALA A 98 5.55 -9.16 -4.89
CA ALA A 98 6.73 -9.28 -4.02
C ALA A 98 6.39 -9.56 -2.55
N SER A 99 5.18 -9.22 -2.09
CA SER A 99 4.75 -9.49 -0.71
C SER A 99 4.65 -10.99 -0.40
N GLU A 100 4.42 -11.83 -1.40
CA GLU A 100 4.40 -13.28 -1.23
C GLU A 100 5.75 -13.81 -0.73
N LEU A 101 6.85 -13.22 -1.20
CA LEU A 101 8.22 -13.63 -0.87
C LEU A 101 8.69 -13.13 0.51
N MET A 102 7.94 -12.26 1.18
CA MET A 102 8.31 -11.77 2.51
C MET A 102 8.17 -12.91 3.53
N PRO A 103 9.15 -13.11 4.42
CA PRO A 103 9.04 -14.14 5.45
C PRO A 103 8.04 -13.71 6.53
N ASP A 104 7.31 -14.67 7.12
CA ASP A 104 6.27 -14.38 8.13
C ASP A 104 6.79 -13.55 9.32
N ARG A 105 8.05 -13.77 9.73
CA ARG A 105 8.73 -12.97 10.77
C ARG A 105 8.71 -11.45 10.52
N ALA A 106 8.58 -11.02 9.27
CA ALA A 106 8.50 -9.61 8.93
C ALA A 106 7.15 -8.99 9.33
N PHE A 107 6.09 -9.80 9.36
CA PHE A 107 4.74 -9.42 9.83
C PHE A 107 4.57 -9.70 11.33
N GLU A 108 5.16 -10.79 11.84
CA GLU A 108 5.20 -11.09 13.28
C GLU A 108 5.88 -9.96 14.09
N ALA A 109 6.86 -9.27 13.50
CA ALA A 109 7.49 -8.08 14.10
C ALA A 109 6.49 -6.93 14.39
N TYR A 110 5.31 -6.96 13.76
CA TYR A 110 4.19 -6.05 14.01
C TYR A 110 3.08 -6.66 14.88
N GLY A 111 3.31 -7.86 15.43
CA GLY A 111 2.39 -8.53 16.33
C GLY A 111 1.32 -9.39 15.65
N LEU A 112 1.40 -9.61 14.34
CA LEU A 112 0.44 -10.46 13.62
C LEU A 112 0.70 -11.94 13.90
N GLY A 113 -0.37 -12.68 14.18
CA GLY A 113 -0.35 -14.14 14.22
C GLY A 113 -0.52 -14.78 12.84
N ALA A 114 -0.30 -16.10 12.75
CA ALA A 114 -0.35 -16.85 11.50
C ALA A 114 -1.67 -16.67 10.71
N ASP A 115 -2.81 -16.63 11.40
CA ASP A 115 -4.12 -16.44 10.76
C ASP A 115 -4.29 -15.04 10.17
N GLU A 116 -3.75 -14.02 10.83
CA GLU A 116 -3.75 -12.63 10.34
C GLU A 116 -2.84 -12.50 9.12
N ILE A 117 -1.67 -13.13 9.15
CA ILE A 117 -0.74 -13.19 8.02
C ILE A 117 -1.39 -13.90 6.83
N ALA A 118 -2.09 -15.02 7.05
CA ALA A 118 -2.79 -15.73 5.98
C ALA A 118 -3.88 -14.87 5.33
N ARG A 119 -4.66 -14.12 6.13
CA ARG A 119 -5.65 -13.15 5.62
C ARG A 119 -5.00 -12.02 4.84
N LEU A 120 -3.87 -11.50 5.33
CA LEU A 120 -3.11 -10.44 4.67
C LEU A 120 -2.61 -10.88 3.29
N ARG A 121 -2.07 -12.10 3.21
CA ARG A 121 -1.60 -12.69 1.95
C ARG A 121 -2.74 -12.93 0.97
N ARG A 122 -3.89 -13.41 1.46
CA ARG A 122 -5.09 -13.56 0.62
C ARG A 122 -5.53 -12.22 0.06
N PHE A 123 -5.60 -11.18 0.89
CA PHE A 123 -5.95 -9.83 0.45
C PHE A 123 -4.99 -9.31 -0.64
N ALA A 124 -3.68 -9.48 -0.46
CA ALA A 124 -2.68 -9.06 -1.45
C ALA A 124 -2.80 -9.84 -2.77
N PHE A 125 -3.02 -11.15 -2.69
CA PHE A 125 -3.21 -12.02 -3.84
C PHE A 125 -4.48 -11.65 -4.62
N ASP A 126 -5.62 -11.52 -3.95
CA ASP A 126 -6.90 -11.21 -4.60
C ASP A 126 -6.85 -9.85 -5.31
N TRP A 127 -6.16 -8.86 -4.72
CA TRP A 127 -5.94 -7.56 -5.35
C TRP A 127 -5.02 -7.66 -6.57
N LEU A 128 -3.91 -8.41 -6.48
CA LEU A 128 -3.02 -8.64 -7.61
C LEU A 128 -3.75 -9.29 -8.79
N GLU A 129 -4.58 -10.29 -8.53
CA GLU A 129 -5.36 -10.98 -9.56
C GLU A 129 -6.41 -10.06 -10.20
N ASP A 130 -7.09 -9.19 -9.43
CA ASP A 130 -7.98 -8.17 -10.01
C ASP A 130 -7.21 -7.18 -10.93
N ILE A 131 -5.99 -6.80 -10.56
CA ILE A 131 -5.15 -5.96 -11.44
C ILE A 131 -4.78 -6.72 -12.72
N LYS A 132 -4.31 -7.98 -12.59
CA LYS A 132 -3.92 -8.81 -13.74
C LYS A 132 -5.11 -9.02 -14.69
N GLN A 133 -6.28 -9.35 -14.15
CA GLN A 133 -7.50 -9.58 -14.93
C GLN A 133 -7.92 -8.35 -15.73
N ARG A 134 -7.92 -7.16 -15.11
CA ARG A 134 -8.20 -5.92 -15.85
C ARG A 134 -7.23 -5.66 -16.98
N ARG A 135 -5.93 -5.88 -16.76
CA ARG A 135 -4.92 -5.62 -17.79
C ARG A 135 -5.11 -6.52 -19.00
N VAL A 136 -5.64 -7.74 -18.79
CA VAL A 136 -6.09 -8.63 -19.86
C VAL A 136 -7.26 -8.01 -20.62
N GLU A 137 -8.27 -7.52 -19.90
CA GLU A 137 -9.48 -6.91 -20.47
C GLU A 137 -9.19 -5.61 -21.23
N ASP A 138 -8.26 -4.79 -20.74
CA ASP A 138 -7.84 -3.52 -21.34
C ASP A 138 -6.91 -3.71 -22.56
N GLY A 139 -6.50 -4.95 -22.86
CA GLY A 139 -5.60 -5.27 -23.99
C GLY A 139 -4.13 -4.92 -23.75
N ASP A 140 -3.75 -4.70 -22.48
CA ASP A 140 -2.45 -4.22 -22.02
C ASP A 140 -1.43 -5.35 -21.79
N ILE A 141 -1.82 -6.58 -22.10
CA ILE A 141 -0.91 -7.70 -22.34
C ILE A 141 -0.61 -7.75 -23.83
N ASP A 142 0.59 -7.34 -24.20
CA ASP A 142 1.19 -7.79 -25.46
C ASP A 142 1.16 -9.32 -25.39
N GLY A 143 0.24 -9.93 -26.13
CA GLY A 143 0.09 -11.37 -26.16
C GLY A 143 1.46 -11.94 -26.41
N GLY A 144 1.91 -12.84 -25.53
CA GLY A 144 3.16 -13.55 -25.73
C GLY A 144 3.12 -14.23 -27.09
N MET A 145 3.61 -13.52 -28.11
CA MET A 145 3.95 -14.06 -29.40
C MET A 145 5.09 -15.01 -29.09
N ASP A 146 4.77 -16.30 -29.02
CA ASP A 146 5.76 -17.35 -29.02
C ASP A 146 6.63 -17.17 -30.29
N PRO A 147 7.92 -16.81 -30.17
CA PRO A 147 8.78 -16.65 -31.33
C PRO A 147 9.15 -17.98 -31.99
N TYR A 148 8.63 -19.12 -31.50
CA TYR A 148 8.85 -20.45 -32.06
C TYR A 148 7.60 -20.97 -32.78
N VAL A 149 7.13 -20.24 -33.79
CA VAL A 149 6.33 -20.86 -34.85
C VAL A 149 7.30 -21.68 -35.70
N ASP A 150 7.30 -22.99 -35.47
CA ASP A 150 8.07 -23.99 -36.21
C ASP A 150 7.71 -23.93 -37.70
N LEU A 151 8.59 -23.31 -38.50
CA LEU A 151 8.60 -23.46 -39.95
C LEU A 151 9.28 -24.80 -40.26
N GLY A 152 8.49 -25.86 -40.26
CA GLY A 152 8.91 -27.15 -40.81
C GLY A 152 9.35 -27.02 -42.27
N PRO A 153 10.31 -27.84 -42.74
CA PRO A 153 10.88 -27.68 -44.08
C PRO A 153 9.93 -28.21 -45.17
N ASP A 154 9.77 -27.42 -46.24
CA ASP A 154 9.24 -27.84 -47.55
C ASP A 154 10.25 -28.70 -48.33
#